data_AF-A0A5J4XLD8-F1
#
_entry.id   AF-A0A5J4XLD8-F1
#
_cell.length_a   1.000
_cell.length_b   1.000
_cell.length_c   1.000
_cell.angle_alpha   90.00
_cell.angle_beta   90.00
_cell.angle_gamma   90.00
#
_symmetry.space_group_name_H-M   'P 1'
#
loop_
_entity.id
_entity.type
_entity.pdbx_description
1 polymer ?
#
loop_
_entity_poly.entity_id
_entity_poly.type
_entity_poly.pdbx_seq_one_letter_code
_entity_poly.pdbx_strand_id
1 'polypeptide(L)'
;MARFASEAELETFLGRLEPDYSPSASTLWQQGVKTAFQLANARESILLACGLSELYIDDIKARADRTGGMSLQADEARAKIINCEAVDDKQKAKMLLLINTEPDTTLLVFTGVPDFLLGHTLSMHLEGLRAGSVAALGGIASDRQVAQRLLMFPLQQAPANAIAFEHFLYNAQFQLPNIALDCLVTGIAGSTERDTTRWVTTCLKVLEEVDAANPDGIAVLLRFNSSEKDGASGKGPARVDTVANAFRLSLLFGEDKVLKQQGLEHSWKDLEIKLASGYPALFYGQIPYLPIYAAAGVHIQFGLLMPHGQVDRVGRILNVSKPSDRIWLCQALVNILKYLTWAVTQAPRLTERVELYQPIERPNATRITLNGNAAVKEISNSDAFYAQFGNSFEAISCVEEVGVRKRGYDQPSTNKLRVPQDLSLQDWDEGTLDDKRQYTSESDVYQIGVMLLKFLEVSAASRAFADKLKSMSVSAADAAEDTYFL
;
A
#
# COMPACT_ATOMS: atom_id res chain seq x y z
N MET A 1 24.83 -2.10 35.17
CA MET A 1 23.73 -1.16 35.50
C MET A 1 24.24 0.25 35.31
N ALA A 2 23.62 1.03 34.42
CA ALA A 2 24.01 2.44 34.24
C ALA A 2 23.72 3.22 35.53
N ARG A 3 24.78 3.79 36.11
CA ARG A 3 24.69 4.75 37.22
C ARG A 3 24.53 6.13 36.62
N PHE A 4 23.66 6.94 37.21
CA PHE A 4 23.74 8.38 37.01
C PHE A 4 25.09 8.83 37.58
N ALA A 5 25.93 9.48 36.77
CA ALA A 5 27.26 9.95 37.17
C ALA A 5 27.18 11.12 38.15
N SER A 6 26.06 11.86 38.17
CA SER A 6 25.82 12.96 39.09
C SER A 6 24.33 13.23 39.32
N GLU A 7 24.01 14.04 40.34
CA GLU A 7 22.66 14.55 40.61
C GLU A 7 22.11 15.33 39.40
N ALA A 8 22.94 16.12 38.73
CA ALA A 8 22.57 16.88 37.54
C ALA A 8 22.15 15.99 36.36
N GLU A 9 22.67 14.76 36.29
CA GLU A 9 22.27 13.79 35.28
C GLU A 9 20.90 13.19 35.57
N LEU A 10 20.60 12.92 36.85
CA LEU A 10 19.26 12.52 37.29
C LEU A 10 18.25 13.65 37.06
N GLU A 11 18.63 14.90 37.30
CA GLU A 11 17.83 16.09 37.00
C GLU A 11 17.51 16.21 35.51
N THR A 12 18.53 16.10 34.66
CA THR A 12 18.37 16.12 33.20
C THR A 12 17.47 14.98 32.72
N PHE A 13 17.62 13.79 33.31
CA PHE A 13 16.77 12.64 32.99
C PHE A 13 15.31 12.91 33.32
N LEU A 14 15.01 13.40 34.52
CA LEU A 14 13.64 13.71 34.95
C LEU A 14 13.04 14.88 34.14
N GLY A 15 13.82 15.92 33.85
CA GLY A 15 13.38 17.06 33.05
C GLY A 15 13.04 16.73 31.59
N ARG A 16 13.64 15.66 31.03
CA ARG A 16 13.26 15.12 29.71
C ARG A 16 11.94 14.35 29.74
N LEU A 17 11.51 13.87 30.91
CA LEU A 17 10.21 13.24 31.09
C LEU A 17 9.12 14.29 31.21
N GLU A 18 9.33 15.23 32.12
CA GLU A 18 8.50 16.42 32.32
C GLU A 18 9.38 17.49 33.00
N PRO A 19 9.45 18.74 32.49
CA PRO A 19 10.30 19.78 33.07
C PRO A 19 10.10 19.99 34.57
N ASP A 20 8.86 19.84 35.05
CA ASP A 20 8.46 20.00 36.46
C ASP A 20 9.03 18.94 37.40
N TYR A 21 9.63 17.85 36.89
CA TYR A 21 10.24 16.79 37.72
C TYR A 21 11.73 16.99 37.98
N SER A 22 12.38 17.93 37.28
CA SER A 22 13.78 18.29 37.51
C SER A 22 14.08 18.61 39.00
N PRO A 23 13.23 19.38 39.71
CA PRO A 23 13.46 19.70 41.13
C PRO A 23 13.43 18.47 42.07
N SER A 24 12.77 17.38 41.69
CA SER A 24 12.70 16.14 42.49
C SER A 24 14.01 15.36 42.50
N ALA A 25 14.96 15.68 41.61
CA ALA A 25 16.24 14.98 41.48
C ALA A 25 17.07 15.01 42.76
N SER A 26 17.15 16.16 43.43
CA SER A 26 17.95 16.32 44.65
C SER A 26 17.44 15.42 45.78
N THR A 27 16.12 15.38 45.97
CA THR A 27 15.49 14.54 46.99
C THR A 27 15.65 13.06 46.69
N LEU A 28 15.46 12.64 45.43
CA LEU A 28 15.68 11.25 45.00
C LEU A 28 17.15 10.82 45.14
N TRP A 29 18.07 11.74 44.85
CA TRP A 29 19.51 11.51 45.01
C TRP A 29 19.86 11.28 46.48
N GLN A 30 19.30 12.07 47.40
CA GLN A 30 19.49 11.89 48.85
C GLN A 30 18.85 10.60 49.38
N GLN A 31 17.74 10.16 48.79
CA GLN A 31 17.08 8.87 49.09
C GLN A 31 17.81 7.65 48.51
N GLY A 32 18.96 7.84 47.86
CA GLY A 32 19.81 6.75 47.38
C GLY A 32 19.47 6.22 45.99
N VAL A 33 18.62 6.92 45.23
CA VAL A 33 18.35 6.60 43.82
C VAL A 33 19.52 7.11 42.97
N LYS A 34 20.47 6.23 42.66
CA LYS A 34 21.71 6.54 41.91
C LYS A 34 21.77 5.86 40.54
N THR A 35 20.77 5.06 40.20
CA THR A 35 20.68 4.33 38.94
C THR A 35 19.24 4.39 38.42
N ALA A 36 19.09 4.32 37.10
CA ALA A 36 17.76 4.21 36.49
C ALA A 36 17.03 2.93 36.93
N PHE A 37 17.76 1.84 37.21
CA PHE A 37 17.18 0.63 37.79
C PHE A 37 16.59 0.87 39.19
N GLN A 38 17.29 1.60 40.05
CA GLN A 38 16.75 1.98 41.37
C GLN A 38 15.54 2.91 41.24
N LEU A 39 15.51 3.78 40.23
CA LEU A 39 14.36 4.65 39.96
C LEU A 39 13.14 3.84 39.47
N ALA A 40 13.36 2.89 38.55
CA ALA A 40 12.32 1.98 38.05
C ALA A 40 11.72 1.08 39.15
N ASN A 41 12.55 0.69 40.12
CA ASN A 41 12.17 -0.20 41.22
C ASN A 41 11.91 0.54 42.55
N ALA A 42 11.90 1.88 42.54
CA ALA A 42 11.63 2.66 43.73
C ALA A 42 10.19 2.42 44.21
N ARG A 43 10.02 2.31 45.54
CA ARG A 43 8.69 2.24 46.13
C ARG A 43 7.93 3.52 45.80
N GLU A 44 6.67 3.37 45.44
CA GLU A 44 5.80 4.49 45.06
C GLU A 44 5.71 5.56 46.16
N SER A 45 5.67 5.13 47.43
CA SER A 45 5.71 6.03 48.59
C SER A 45 6.96 6.92 48.63
N ILE A 46 8.11 6.45 48.12
CA ILE A 46 9.34 7.24 48.06
C ILE A 46 9.26 8.27 46.93
N LEU A 47 8.73 7.87 45.76
CA LEU A 47 8.57 8.75 44.61
C LEU A 47 7.58 9.89 44.90
N LEU A 48 6.46 9.57 45.54
CA LEU A 48 5.47 10.56 46.00
C LEU A 48 6.07 11.52 47.04
N ALA A 49 6.84 11.00 48.00
CA ALA A 49 7.51 11.83 49.01
C ALA A 49 8.57 12.77 48.41
N CYS A 50 9.10 12.45 47.23
CA CYS A 50 10.01 13.31 46.47
C CYS A 50 9.29 14.32 45.56
N GLY A 51 7.96 14.42 45.63
CA GLY A 51 7.17 15.40 44.89
C GLY A 51 6.79 14.96 43.46
N LEU A 52 6.98 13.69 43.10
CA LEU A 52 6.49 13.17 41.82
C LEU A 52 4.99 12.92 41.88
N SER A 53 4.28 13.24 40.79
CA SER A 53 2.84 13.07 40.69
C SER A 53 2.46 11.60 40.52
N GLU A 54 1.47 11.14 41.30
CA GLU A 54 0.91 9.78 41.27
C GLU A 54 0.51 9.35 39.85
N LEU A 55 -0.03 10.28 39.06
CA LEU A 55 -0.49 10.04 37.68
C LEU A 55 0.63 9.59 36.72
N TYR A 56 1.90 9.85 37.05
CA TYR A 56 3.03 9.64 36.16
C TYR A 56 4.07 8.65 36.69
N ILE A 57 3.86 8.06 37.87
CA ILE A 57 4.82 7.13 38.47
C ILE A 57 5.06 5.90 37.60
N ASP A 58 4.00 5.34 37.00
CA ASP A 58 4.13 4.19 36.10
C ASP A 58 4.89 4.51 34.82
N ASP A 59 4.72 5.71 34.25
CA ASP A 59 5.46 6.15 33.06
C ASP A 59 6.93 6.44 33.41
N ILE A 60 7.20 7.09 34.55
CA ILE A 60 8.56 7.34 35.04
C ILE A 60 9.28 6.00 35.25
N LYS A 61 8.64 5.02 35.89
CA LYS A 61 9.20 3.69 36.10
C LYS A 61 9.42 2.96 34.79
N ALA A 62 8.44 2.93 33.89
CA ALA A 62 8.55 2.27 32.60
C ALA A 62 9.67 2.86 31.74
N ARG A 63 9.89 4.18 31.82
CA ARG A 63 10.97 4.85 31.08
C ARG A 63 12.33 4.67 31.73
N ALA A 64 12.41 4.73 33.06
CA ALA A 64 13.64 4.41 33.81
C ALA A 64 14.08 2.96 33.57
N ASP A 65 13.13 2.03 33.45
CA ASP A 65 13.38 0.62 33.12
C ASP A 65 13.91 0.47 31.69
N ARG A 66 13.33 1.21 30.73
CA ARG A 66 13.82 1.25 29.34
C ARG A 66 15.16 1.97 29.13
N THR A 67 15.55 2.87 30.03
CA THR A 67 16.76 3.71 29.89
C THR A 67 17.96 3.23 30.70
N GLY A 68 17.85 2.18 31.51
CA GLY A 68 18.88 1.70 32.44
C GLY A 68 20.22 1.19 31.88
N GLY A 69 20.51 1.42 30.59
CA GLY A 69 21.79 1.06 29.97
C GLY A 69 22.16 1.81 28.69
N MET A 70 21.18 2.13 27.82
CA MET A 70 21.48 2.34 26.40
C MET A 70 21.41 3.80 25.91
N SER A 71 20.67 4.69 26.57
CA SER A 71 20.38 6.02 26.02
C SER A 71 21.59 6.97 26.03
N LEU A 72 22.39 6.99 27.10
CA LEU A 72 23.56 7.87 27.19
C LEU A 72 24.71 7.43 26.28
N GLN A 73 24.96 6.12 26.19
CA GLN A 73 25.97 5.58 25.29
C GLN A 73 25.60 5.82 23.83
N ALA A 74 24.31 5.76 23.48
CA ALA A 74 23.82 6.09 22.15
C ALA A 74 23.97 7.56 21.80
N ASP A 75 23.66 8.46 22.72
CA ASP A 75 23.83 9.90 22.49
C ASP A 75 25.32 10.28 22.38
N GLU A 76 26.20 9.68 23.19
CA GLU A 76 27.66 9.88 23.09
C GLU A 76 28.24 9.32 21.77
N ALA A 77 27.82 8.11 21.37
CA ALA A 77 28.23 7.51 20.10
C ALA A 77 27.75 8.33 18.90
N ARG A 78 26.51 8.82 18.91
CA ARG A 78 25.97 9.70 17.86
C ARG A 78 26.78 11.00 17.76
N ALA A 79 27.10 11.63 18.89
CA ALA A 79 27.90 12.85 18.91
C ALA A 79 29.30 12.64 18.32
N LYS A 80 29.98 11.54 18.68
CA LYS A 80 31.30 11.20 18.10
C LYS A 80 31.24 10.96 16.59
N ILE A 81 30.19 10.30 16.10
CA ILE A 81 30.02 10.01 14.66
C ILE A 81 29.77 11.29 13.86
N ILE A 82 28.89 12.17 14.35
CA ILE A 82 28.58 13.43 13.69
C ILE A 82 29.85 14.29 13.54
N ASN A 83 30.67 14.32 14.60
CA ASN A 83 31.88 15.14 14.66
C ASN A 83 33.14 14.48 14.07
N CYS A 84 33.06 13.23 13.58
CA CYS A 84 34.23 12.56 13.01
C CYS A 84 34.52 13.08 11.58
N GLU A 85 35.60 13.84 11.42
CA GLU A 85 36.00 14.42 10.11
C GLU A 85 36.54 13.38 9.12
N ALA A 86 36.99 12.22 9.61
CA ALA A 86 37.58 11.16 8.81
C ALA A 86 36.55 10.27 8.08
N VAL A 87 35.25 10.57 8.21
CA VAL A 87 34.14 9.77 7.70
C VAL A 87 33.24 10.66 6.86
N ASP A 88 32.88 10.22 5.66
CA ASP A 88 31.99 11.00 4.79
C ASP A 88 30.53 10.99 5.27
N ASP A 89 29.72 11.96 4.81
CA ASP A 89 28.33 12.14 5.28
C ASP A 89 27.44 10.92 4.99
N LYS A 90 27.73 10.17 3.92
CA LYS A 90 26.98 8.97 3.55
C LYS A 90 27.28 7.83 4.52
N GLN A 91 28.53 7.69 4.95
CA GLN A 91 28.95 6.75 5.98
C GLN A 91 28.40 7.15 7.35
N LYS A 92 28.45 8.43 7.73
CA LYS A 92 27.83 8.96 8.96
C LYS A 92 26.33 8.64 9.02
N ALA A 93 25.61 8.87 7.93
CA ALA A 93 24.18 8.58 7.86
C ALA A 93 23.86 7.08 8.07
N LYS A 94 24.65 6.18 7.48
CA LYS A 94 24.52 4.73 7.71
C LYS A 94 24.81 4.34 9.16
N MET A 95 25.82 4.95 9.77
CA MET A 95 26.22 4.66 11.15
C MET A 95 25.18 5.15 12.17
N LEU A 96 24.60 6.33 11.95
CA LEU A 96 23.50 6.85 12.75
C LEU A 96 22.25 5.97 12.63
N LEU A 97 21.99 5.43 11.43
CA LEU A 97 20.90 4.47 11.22
C LEU A 97 21.15 3.17 11.99
N LEU A 98 22.37 2.64 11.98
CA LEU A 98 22.75 1.41 12.70
C LEU A 98 22.59 1.53 14.22
N ILE A 99 23.01 2.64 14.81
CA ILE A 99 22.80 2.90 16.25
C ILE A 99 21.30 2.93 16.60
N ASN A 100 20.46 3.41 15.68
CA ASN A 100 19.02 3.46 15.90
C ASN A 100 18.33 2.10 15.74
N THR A 101 18.92 1.16 15.00
CA THR A 101 18.33 -0.15 14.72
C THR A 101 18.90 -1.28 15.57
N GLU A 102 20.18 -1.22 15.95
CA GLU A 102 20.89 -2.30 16.65
C GLU A 102 21.81 -1.75 17.76
N PRO A 103 21.25 -1.17 18.84
CA PRO A 103 22.02 -0.43 19.83
C PRO A 103 23.01 -1.30 20.63
N ASP A 104 22.67 -2.53 21.01
CA ASP A 104 23.42 -3.26 22.05
C ASP A 104 24.83 -3.71 21.62
N THR A 105 24.99 -4.21 20.39
CA THR A 105 26.28 -4.65 19.83
C THR A 105 27.11 -3.48 19.31
N THR A 106 26.42 -2.48 18.78
CA THR A 106 27.01 -1.33 18.10
C THR A 106 27.65 -0.40 19.13
N LEU A 107 26.96 -0.06 20.22
CA LEU A 107 27.40 0.97 21.19
C LEU A 107 28.74 0.66 21.89
N LEU A 108 29.01 -0.61 22.19
CA LEU A 108 30.27 -1.04 22.82
C LEU A 108 31.52 -0.73 21.97
N VAL A 109 31.35 -0.61 20.65
CA VAL A 109 32.44 -0.32 19.70
C VAL A 109 32.78 1.18 19.69
N PHE A 110 31.84 2.08 19.99
CA PHE A 110 32.04 3.54 19.84
C PHE A 110 32.47 4.24 21.14
N THR A 111 32.11 3.71 22.30
CA THR A 111 32.36 4.40 23.57
C THR A 111 33.78 4.18 24.11
N GLY A 112 34.55 3.22 23.55
CA GLY A 112 35.89 2.85 24.04
C GLY A 112 37.07 3.13 23.08
N VAL A 113 36.83 3.66 21.89
CA VAL A 113 37.86 3.82 20.84
C VAL A 113 38.26 5.30 20.70
N PRO A 114 39.57 5.63 20.70
CA PRO A 114 40.03 7.00 20.43
C PRO A 114 39.64 7.51 19.04
N ASP A 115 39.31 8.81 18.92
CA ASP A 115 38.74 9.41 17.71
C ASP A 115 39.56 9.18 16.43
N PHE A 116 40.89 9.11 16.53
CA PHE A 116 41.77 8.88 15.38
C PHE A 116 41.82 7.41 14.91
N LEU A 117 41.36 6.47 15.74
CA LEU A 117 41.23 5.04 15.40
C LEU A 117 39.80 4.64 15.06
N LEU A 118 38.84 5.56 15.23
CA LEU A 118 37.42 5.31 14.99
C LEU A 118 37.22 4.80 13.55
N GLY A 119 37.74 5.52 12.55
CA GLY A 119 37.59 5.14 11.14
C GLY A 119 38.16 3.76 10.79
N HIS A 120 39.31 3.38 11.36
CA HIS A 120 39.95 2.08 11.10
C HIS A 120 39.23 0.93 11.81
N THR A 121 38.88 1.12 13.08
CA THR A 121 38.12 0.15 13.88
C THR A 121 36.72 -0.07 13.28
N LEU A 122 36.13 0.97 12.69
CA LEU A 122 34.85 0.92 11.98
C LEU A 122 34.93 0.21 10.63
N SER A 123 35.98 0.46 9.84
CA SER A 123 36.20 -0.30 8.60
C SER A 123 36.33 -1.77 8.93
N MET A 124 37.10 -2.12 9.97
CA MET A 124 37.23 -3.49 10.47
C MET A 124 35.96 -4.05 11.08
N HIS A 125 35.09 -3.26 11.72
CA HIS A 125 33.84 -3.75 12.29
C HIS A 125 32.74 -3.89 11.21
N LEU A 126 32.70 -3.02 10.20
CA LEU A 126 31.83 -3.18 9.03
C LEU A 126 32.29 -4.34 8.13
N GLU A 127 33.61 -4.50 7.96
CA GLU A 127 34.22 -5.66 7.30
C GLU A 127 34.09 -6.93 8.16
N GLY A 128 34.14 -6.79 9.49
CA GLY A 128 33.95 -7.85 10.48
C GLY A 128 32.49 -8.27 10.66
N LEU A 129 31.51 -7.40 10.46
CA LEU A 129 30.10 -7.75 10.32
C LEU A 129 29.84 -8.43 8.97
N ARG A 130 30.58 -8.02 7.92
CA ARG A 130 30.62 -8.74 6.63
C ARG A 130 31.33 -10.09 6.70
N ALA A 131 32.34 -10.27 7.54
CA ALA A 131 33.18 -11.48 7.60
C ALA A 131 32.80 -12.43 8.74
N GLY A 132 32.38 -11.89 9.88
CA GLY A 132 32.00 -12.61 11.10
C GLY A 132 30.63 -13.27 11.03
N SER A 133 29.69 -12.73 10.23
CA SER A 133 28.45 -13.46 9.91
C SER A 133 28.66 -14.60 8.90
N VAL A 134 29.78 -14.60 8.17
CA VAL A 134 30.07 -15.56 7.10
C VAL A 134 30.93 -16.73 7.58
N ALA A 135 31.76 -16.55 8.61
CA ALA A 135 32.72 -17.55 9.04
C ALA A 135 32.24 -18.50 10.15
N ALA A 136 31.30 -18.10 11.02
CA ALA A 136 30.83 -18.92 12.15
C ALA A 136 29.61 -19.81 11.82
N LEU A 137 28.89 -19.50 10.74
CA LEU A 137 27.74 -20.25 10.23
C LEU A 137 28.02 -20.52 8.77
N GLY A 138 28.48 -21.74 8.43
CA GLY A 138 28.97 -22.10 7.10
C GLY A 138 28.18 -21.44 5.97
N GLY A 139 28.77 -20.39 5.37
CA GLY A 139 28.23 -19.63 4.26
C GLY A 139 26.75 -19.26 4.38
N ILE A 140 26.43 -18.18 5.11
CA ILE A 140 25.11 -17.54 4.99
C ILE A 140 24.89 -17.19 3.52
N ALA A 141 23.98 -17.91 2.88
CA ALA A 141 23.52 -17.63 1.54
C ALA A 141 22.94 -16.20 1.51
N SER A 142 23.35 -15.37 0.55
CA SER A 142 22.75 -14.05 0.36
C SER A 142 21.24 -14.18 0.11
N ASP A 143 20.45 -13.13 0.34
CA ASP A 143 19.00 -13.13 0.06
C ASP A 143 18.70 -13.62 -1.36
N ARG A 144 19.54 -13.23 -2.32
CA ARG A 144 19.53 -13.75 -3.70
C ARG A 144 19.80 -15.25 -3.81
N GLN A 145 20.78 -15.79 -3.08
CA GLN A 145 21.07 -17.24 -3.07
C GLN A 145 19.97 -18.04 -2.36
N VAL A 146 19.37 -17.47 -1.30
CA VAL A 146 18.20 -18.03 -0.63
C VAL A 146 17.02 -18.07 -1.60
N ALA A 147 16.74 -16.95 -2.27
CA ALA A 147 15.73 -16.84 -3.32
C ALA A 147 15.95 -17.87 -4.44
N GLN A 148 17.16 -17.99 -4.97
CA GLN A 148 17.52 -19.00 -5.98
C GLN A 148 17.29 -20.43 -5.49
N ARG A 149 17.67 -20.74 -4.24
CA ARG A 149 17.42 -22.07 -3.64
C ARG A 149 15.93 -22.35 -3.46
N LEU A 150 15.15 -21.35 -3.07
CA LEU A 150 13.70 -21.46 -2.96
C LEU A 150 13.06 -21.71 -4.33
N LEU A 151 13.61 -21.13 -5.40
CA LEU A 151 13.17 -21.33 -6.78
C LEU A 151 13.66 -22.64 -7.43
N MET A 152 14.71 -23.29 -6.92
CA MET A 152 15.26 -24.53 -7.51
C MET A 152 14.32 -25.73 -7.46
N PHE A 153 13.19 -25.63 -6.74
CA PHE A 153 12.14 -26.63 -6.71
C PHE A 153 10.88 -26.06 -7.38
N PRO A 154 10.87 -25.93 -8.72
CA PRO A 154 9.74 -25.36 -9.43
C PRO A 154 8.51 -26.24 -9.23
N LEU A 155 7.37 -25.58 -9.04
CA LEU A 155 6.09 -26.25 -9.02
C LEU A 155 5.82 -26.83 -10.42
N GLN A 156 5.64 -28.15 -10.53
CA GLN A 156 5.39 -28.79 -11.83
C GLN A 156 3.93 -28.67 -12.26
N GLN A 157 3.01 -28.65 -11.30
CA GLN A 157 1.57 -28.59 -11.52
C GLN A 157 0.91 -27.78 -10.40
N ALA A 158 -0.08 -26.96 -10.74
CA ALA A 158 -0.93 -26.33 -9.74
C ALA A 158 -1.61 -27.38 -8.84
N PRO A 159 -1.74 -27.10 -7.53
CA PRO A 159 -2.67 -27.83 -6.69
C PRO A 159 -4.07 -27.87 -7.32
N ALA A 160 -4.74 -29.02 -7.30
CA ALA A 160 -5.96 -29.22 -8.09
C ALA A 160 -7.21 -28.54 -7.51
N ASN A 161 -7.22 -28.24 -6.22
CA ASN A 161 -8.37 -27.69 -5.49
C ASN A 161 -7.91 -27.00 -4.19
N ALA A 162 -8.86 -26.39 -3.47
CA ALA A 162 -8.62 -25.70 -2.20
C ALA A 162 -7.86 -26.55 -1.17
N ILE A 163 -8.22 -27.84 -1.01
CA ILE A 163 -7.58 -28.75 -0.05
C ILE A 163 -6.12 -29.02 -0.45
N ALA A 164 -5.88 -29.31 -1.73
CA ALA A 164 -4.54 -29.51 -2.25
C ALA A 164 -3.70 -28.23 -2.12
N PHE A 165 -4.32 -27.06 -2.32
CA PHE A 165 -3.67 -25.76 -2.16
C PHE A 165 -3.32 -25.51 -0.69
N GLU A 166 -4.19 -25.85 0.27
CA GLU A 166 -3.89 -25.77 1.70
C GLU A 166 -2.67 -26.61 2.06
N HIS A 167 -2.68 -27.87 1.64
CA HIS A 167 -1.56 -28.77 1.85
C HIS A 167 -0.29 -28.22 1.23
N PHE A 168 -0.37 -27.66 0.02
CA PHE A 168 0.75 -27.02 -0.63
C PHE A 168 1.27 -25.81 0.16
N LEU A 169 0.40 -24.90 0.61
CA LEU A 169 0.79 -23.71 1.39
C LEU A 169 1.57 -24.09 2.65
N TYR A 170 1.14 -25.13 3.36
CA TYR A 170 1.69 -25.52 4.65
C TYR A 170 2.53 -26.81 4.60
N ASN A 171 2.99 -27.23 3.41
CA ASN A 171 3.85 -28.41 3.32
C ASN A 171 5.25 -28.09 3.86
N ALA A 172 5.58 -28.64 5.03
CA ALA A 172 6.86 -28.51 5.70
C ALA A 172 8.03 -29.27 5.03
N GLN A 173 7.76 -30.09 4.00
CA GLN A 173 8.81 -30.79 3.26
C GLN A 173 9.80 -29.84 2.59
N PHE A 174 9.41 -28.60 2.34
CA PHE A 174 10.30 -27.55 1.85
C PHE A 174 10.85 -26.76 3.04
N GLN A 175 11.87 -27.30 3.71
CA GLN A 175 12.54 -26.60 4.80
C GLN A 175 12.98 -25.21 4.32
N LEU A 176 12.43 -24.16 4.95
CA LEU A 176 12.92 -22.81 4.78
C LEU A 176 14.41 -22.81 5.16
N PRO A 177 15.32 -22.27 4.33
CA PRO A 177 16.71 -22.14 4.72
C PRO A 177 16.77 -21.30 6.01
N ASN A 178 17.44 -21.85 7.04
CA ASN A 178 17.51 -21.30 8.41
C ASN A 178 17.83 -19.80 8.49
N ILE A 179 18.43 -19.24 7.45
CA ILE A 179 18.94 -17.87 7.34
C ILE A 179 17.82 -16.82 7.26
N ALA A 180 16.69 -17.13 6.63
CA ALA A 180 15.60 -16.14 6.47
C ALA A 180 14.76 -15.96 7.74
N LEU A 181 14.82 -16.94 8.66
CA LEU A 181 13.91 -17.02 9.80
C LEU A 181 14.26 -16.05 10.93
N ASP A 182 15.53 -15.73 11.19
CA ASP A 182 15.86 -14.89 12.36
C ASP A 182 15.28 -13.48 12.25
N CYS A 183 15.41 -12.81 11.10
CA CYS A 183 14.76 -11.51 10.87
C CYS A 183 13.22 -11.60 10.81
N LEU A 184 12.69 -12.74 10.33
CA LEU A 184 11.25 -12.98 10.17
C LEU A 184 10.57 -13.56 11.43
N VAL A 185 11.31 -13.95 12.47
CA VAL A 185 10.76 -14.53 13.71
C VAL A 185 11.00 -13.61 14.90
N THR A 186 12.09 -12.83 14.89
CA THR A 186 12.43 -11.91 15.99
C THR A 186 11.78 -10.53 15.88
N GLY A 187 11.17 -10.19 14.74
CA GLY A 187 10.45 -8.93 14.56
C GLY A 187 9.39 -8.71 15.66
N ILE A 188 9.30 -7.47 16.15
CA ILE A 188 8.42 -7.03 17.25
C ILE A 188 7.01 -7.59 17.03
N ALA A 189 6.40 -8.13 18.09
CA ALA A 189 5.01 -8.60 18.08
C ALA A 189 4.09 -7.44 17.68
N GLY A 190 3.81 -7.35 16.39
CA GLY A 190 2.95 -6.33 15.82
C GLY A 190 1.53 -6.54 16.30
N SER A 191 0.86 -5.46 16.69
CA SER A 191 -0.56 -5.46 17.08
C SER A 191 -1.43 -4.63 16.14
N THR A 192 -0.83 -4.05 15.09
CA THR A 192 -1.47 -3.08 14.20
C THR A 192 -1.51 -3.55 12.74
N GLU A 193 -2.44 -3.00 11.95
CA GLU A 193 -2.53 -3.21 10.48
C GLU A 193 -1.17 -2.94 9.81
N ARG A 194 -0.49 -1.86 10.24
CA ARG A 194 0.83 -1.46 9.74
C ARG A 194 1.87 -2.58 9.91
N ASP A 195 1.75 -3.39 10.95
CA ASP A 195 2.66 -4.51 11.18
C ASP A 195 2.41 -5.66 10.23
N THR A 196 1.14 -6.00 9.96
CA THR A 196 0.79 -7.01 8.94
C THR A 196 1.19 -6.55 7.55
N THR A 197 0.92 -5.29 7.19
CA THR A 197 1.43 -4.70 5.94
C THR A 197 2.96 -4.73 5.90
N ARG A 198 3.65 -4.51 7.02
CA ARG A 198 5.12 -4.60 7.11
C ARG A 198 5.62 -6.04 6.96
N TRP A 199 4.90 -7.03 7.48
CA TRP A 199 5.19 -8.45 7.30
C TRP A 199 5.03 -8.86 5.84
N VAL A 200 3.90 -8.51 5.23
CA VAL A 200 3.66 -8.70 3.80
C VAL A 200 4.79 -8.02 3.03
N THR A 201 5.03 -6.72 3.23
CA THR A 201 6.10 -5.94 2.59
C THR A 201 7.50 -6.54 2.77
N THR A 202 7.84 -7.07 3.94
CA THR A 202 9.15 -7.72 4.17
C THR A 202 9.28 -8.99 3.34
N CYS A 203 8.20 -9.77 3.25
CA CYS A 203 8.17 -10.90 2.36
C CYS A 203 8.14 -10.46 0.88
N LEU A 204 7.65 -9.26 0.58
CA LEU A 204 7.72 -8.65 -0.76
C LEU A 204 9.13 -8.32 -1.20
N LYS A 205 10.02 -7.91 -0.29
CA LYS A 205 11.45 -7.77 -0.61
C LYS A 205 12.07 -9.11 -1.01
N VAL A 206 11.64 -10.20 -0.38
CA VAL A 206 12.02 -11.54 -0.81
C VAL A 206 11.44 -11.83 -2.20
N LEU A 207 10.21 -11.39 -2.50
CA LEU A 207 9.62 -11.52 -3.85
C LEU A 207 10.43 -10.72 -4.90
N GLU A 208 10.88 -9.52 -4.57
CA GLU A 208 11.72 -8.66 -5.42
C GLU A 208 13.12 -9.27 -5.64
N GLU A 209 13.73 -9.86 -4.62
CA GLU A 209 15.02 -10.56 -4.75
C GLU A 209 14.89 -11.87 -5.55
N VAL A 210 13.75 -12.56 -5.40
CA VAL A 210 13.35 -13.73 -6.21
C VAL A 210 13.15 -13.34 -7.67
N ASP A 211 12.53 -12.19 -7.93
CA ASP A 211 12.40 -11.60 -9.26
C ASP A 211 13.77 -11.24 -9.86
N ALA A 212 14.62 -10.52 -9.12
CA ALA A 212 15.99 -10.19 -9.56
C ALA A 212 16.86 -11.43 -9.80
N ALA A 213 16.51 -12.56 -9.19
CA ALA A 213 17.15 -13.86 -9.39
C ALA A 213 16.52 -14.70 -10.51
N ASN A 214 15.35 -14.34 -11.01
CA ASN A 214 14.61 -15.11 -12.01
C ASN A 214 15.28 -14.95 -13.39
N PRO A 215 15.75 -16.05 -14.03
CA PRO A 215 16.39 -15.98 -15.34
C PRO A 215 15.48 -15.43 -16.45
N ASP A 216 14.16 -15.45 -16.25
CA ASP A 216 13.16 -15.01 -17.23
C ASP A 216 12.75 -13.53 -17.06
N GLY A 217 13.27 -12.82 -16.04
CA GLY A 217 13.05 -11.37 -15.85
C GLY A 217 11.62 -10.97 -15.44
N ILE A 218 10.95 -11.78 -14.62
CA ILE A 218 9.53 -11.66 -14.28
C ILE A 218 9.27 -10.68 -13.14
N ALA A 219 9.19 -9.39 -13.47
CA ALA A 219 8.93 -8.34 -12.48
C ALA A 219 7.53 -8.45 -11.85
N VAL A 220 7.46 -9.00 -10.63
CA VAL A 220 6.25 -9.01 -9.80
C VAL A 220 6.14 -7.67 -9.08
N LEU A 221 5.33 -6.76 -9.61
CA LEU A 221 5.02 -5.47 -9.02
C LEU A 221 3.84 -5.59 -8.06
N LEU A 222 4.09 -5.30 -6.78
CA LEU A 222 3.02 -5.17 -5.79
C LEU A 222 2.62 -3.72 -5.61
N ARG A 223 1.31 -3.50 -5.54
CA ARG A 223 0.71 -2.20 -5.32
C ARG A 223 -0.17 -2.29 -4.08
N PHE A 224 0.14 -1.46 -3.10
CA PHE A 224 -0.70 -1.23 -1.94
C PHE A 224 -1.52 0.03 -2.19
N ASN A 225 -2.83 -0.08 -2.05
CA ASN A 225 -3.75 1.03 -2.25
C ASN A 225 -4.00 1.81 -0.96
N SER A 226 -3.10 1.70 0.03
CA SER A 226 -3.25 2.27 1.37
C SER A 226 -3.37 3.80 1.38
N SER A 227 -2.89 4.50 0.35
CA SER A 227 -2.97 5.96 0.22
C SER A 227 -4.37 6.49 -0.16
N GLU A 228 -5.31 5.63 -0.58
CA GLU A 228 -6.67 6.05 -0.94
C GLU A 228 -7.64 6.06 0.27
N LYS A 229 -7.32 5.37 1.38
CA LYS A 229 -8.20 5.29 2.57
C LYS A 229 -8.45 6.65 3.25
N ASP A 230 -7.49 7.57 3.20
CA ASP A 230 -7.58 8.88 3.87
C ASP A 230 -8.03 10.02 2.93
N GLY A 231 -8.18 9.78 1.62
CA GLY A 231 -8.37 10.85 0.64
C GLY A 231 -9.41 10.63 -0.47
N ALA A 232 -9.91 9.41 -0.69
CA ALA A 232 -10.79 9.12 -1.81
C ALA A 232 -12.27 9.05 -1.38
N SER A 233 -13.00 10.16 -1.51
CA SER A 233 -14.46 10.22 -1.43
C SER A 233 -15.17 9.84 -2.75
N GLY A 234 -14.43 9.31 -3.73
CA GLY A 234 -14.95 9.00 -5.06
C GLY A 234 -15.61 7.61 -5.14
N LYS A 235 -16.85 7.57 -5.67
CA LYS A 235 -17.64 6.35 -5.97
C LYS A 235 -17.06 5.56 -7.17
N GLY A 236 -15.78 5.20 -7.13
CA GLY A 236 -15.20 4.24 -8.06
C GLY A 236 -15.57 2.80 -7.67
N PRO A 237 -15.47 1.82 -8.58
CA PRO A 237 -15.56 0.41 -8.23
C PRO A 237 -14.51 0.11 -7.15
N ALA A 238 -14.95 -0.47 -6.03
CA ALA A 238 -14.13 -0.69 -4.86
C ALA A 238 -12.91 -1.55 -5.23
N ARG A 239 -11.71 -0.98 -5.06
CA ARG A 239 -10.44 -1.66 -5.33
C ARG A 239 -10.01 -2.44 -4.11
N VAL A 240 -9.39 -3.60 -4.34
CA VAL A 240 -8.74 -4.36 -3.26
C VAL A 240 -7.53 -3.59 -2.74
N ASP A 241 -7.21 -3.77 -1.47
CA ASP A 241 -6.14 -3.02 -0.80
C ASP A 241 -4.75 -3.42 -1.31
N THR A 242 -4.56 -4.67 -1.72
CA THR A 242 -3.29 -5.18 -2.21
C THR A 242 -3.48 -5.91 -3.55
N VAL A 243 -2.63 -5.59 -4.53
CA VAL A 243 -2.56 -6.29 -5.82
C VAL A 243 -1.12 -6.63 -6.16
N ALA A 244 -0.82 -7.91 -6.43
CA ALA A 244 0.41 -8.31 -7.09
C ALA A 244 0.17 -8.48 -8.59
N ASN A 245 1.02 -7.89 -9.43
CA ASN A 245 0.94 -8.04 -10.88
C ASN A 245 2.30 -8.41 -11.47
N ALA A 246 2.34 -9.25 -12.50
CA ALA A 246 3.54 -9.43 -13.34
C ALA A 246 3.13 -9.51 -14.81
N PHE A 247 3.89 -8.90 -15.71
CA PHE A 247 3.56 -8.84 -17.15
C PHE A 247 2.08 -8.51 -17.45
N ARG A 248 1.52 -7.55 -16.71
CA ARG A 248 0.11 -7.13 -16.82
C ARG A 248 -0.93 -8.21 -16.43
N LEU A 249 -0.50 -9.32 -15.81
CA LEU A 249 -1.39 -10.28 -15.14
C LEU A 249 -1.56 -9.87 -13.69
N SER A 250 -2.79 -9.91 -13.18
CA SER A 250 -3.01 -9.90 -11.74
C SER A 250 -2.81 -11.30 -11.19
N LEU A 251 -1.94 -11.41 -10.21
CA LEU A 251 -1.41 -12.67 -9.69
C LEU A 251 -1.85 -12.94 -8.26
N LEU A 252 -2.13 -11.88 -7.48
CA LEU A 252 -2.62 -12.01 -6.11
C LEU A 252 -3.45 -10.77 -5.74
N PHE A 253 -4.52 -10.99 -4.99
CA PHE A 253 -5.35 -9.94 -4.41
C PHE A 253 -5.40 -10.06 -2.89
N GLY A 254 -5.39 -8.92 -2.21
CA GLY A 254 -5.42 -8.85 -0.76
C GLY A 254 -6.36 -7.76 -0.25
N GLU A 255 -7.01 -8.02 0.87
CA GLU A 255 -7.82 -7.05 1.59
C GLU A 255 -7.37 -6.93 3.05
N ASP A 256 -7.11 -5.71 3.50
CA ASP A 256 -6.48 -5.44 4.80
C ASP A 256 -7.40 -4.53 5.65
N LYS A 257 -7.75 -4.94 6.87
CA LYS A 257 -8.57 -4.13 7.79
C LYS A 257 -7.89 -3.89 9.13
N VAL A 258 -8.23 -2.77 9.77
CA VAL A 258 -7.86 -2.48 11.15
C VAL A 258 -8.79 -3.24 12.10
N LEU A 259 -8.23 -4.05 13.01
CA LEU A 259 -8.98 -4.84 13.99
C LEU A 259 -10.00 -4.02 14.79
N LYS A 260 -9.65 -2.77 15.13
CA LYS A 260 -10.51 -1.88 15.92
C LYS A 260 -11.82 -1.53 15.23
N GLN A 261 -11.87 -1.59 13.90
CA GLN A 261 -13.05 -1.24 13.13
C GLN A 261 -13.81 -2.50 12.75
N GLN A 262 -13.11 -3.51 12.23
CA GLN A 262 -13.73 -4.66 11.56
C GLN A 262 -12.80 -5.89 11.64
N GLY A 263 -13.37 -7.06 11.98
CA GLY A 263 -12.63 -8.33 12.09
C GLY A 263 -12.36 -9.02 10.74
N LEU A 264 -11.65 -10.16 10.76
CA LEU A 264 -11.22 -10.88 9.55
C LEU A 264 -12.38 -11.28 8.62
N GLU A 265 -13.53 -11.64 9.18
CA GLU A 265 -14.74 -11.94 8.41
C GLU A 265 -15.23 -10.76 7.57
N HIS A 266 -15.04 -9.54 8.07
CA HIS A 266 -15.38 -8.35 7.31
C HIS A 266 -14.40 -8.12 6.16
N SER A 267 -13.10 -8.33 6.38
CA SER A 267 -12.10 -8.29 5.31
C SER A 267 -12.44 -9.27 4.19
N TRP A 268 -12.85 -10.50 4.54
CA TRP A 268 -13.31 -11.48 3.55
C TRP A 268 -14.54 -11.03 2.79
N LYS A 269 -15.56 -10.53 3.48
CA LYS A 269 -16.79 -10.06 2.84
C LYS A 269 -16.52 -8.90 1.89
N ASP A 270 -15.66 -7.96 2.27
CA ASP A 270 -15.29 -6.84 1.41
C ASP A 270 -14.50 -7.32 0.20
N LEU A 271 -13.54 -8.24 0.40
CA LEU A 271 -12.81 -8.89 -0.68
C LEU A 271 -13.76 -9.61 -1.66
N GLU A 272 -14.71 -10.40 -1.15
CA GLU A 272 -15.73 -11.09 -1.95
C GLU A 272 -16.57 -10.10 -2.79
N ILE A 273 -17.02 -8.99 -2.19
CA ILE A 273 -17.77 -7.94 -2.90
C ILE A 273 -16.92 -7.31 -4.00
N LYS A 274 -15.66 -6.97 -3.70
CA LYS A 274 -14.72 -6.36 -4.66
C LYS A 274 -14.41 -7.32 -5.80
N LEU A 275 -14.20 -8.60 -5.51
CA LEU A 275 -13.89 -9.61 -6.53
C LEU A 275 -15.11 -10.01 -7.38
N ALA A 276 -16.31 -10.05 -6.79
CA ALA A 276 -17.56 -10.29 -7.50
C ALA A 276 -17.86 -9.23 -8.57
N SER A 277 -17.32 -8.02 -8.42
CA SER A 277 -17.60 -6.88 -9.31
C SER A 277 -16.90 -6.91 -10.67
N GLY A 278 -16.06 -7.92 -10.95
CA GLY A 278 -15.58 -8.13 -12.33
C GLY A 278 -14.09 -8.41 -12.47
N TYR A 279 -13.57 -9.42 -11.76
CA TYR A 279 -12.32 -10.09 -12.12
C TYR A 279 -12.60 -11.44 -12.82
N PRO A 280 -13.21 -11.45 -14.03
CA PRO A 280 -13.37 -12.67 -14.80
C PRO A 280 -12.00 -13.27 -15.14
N ALA A 281 -11.99 -14.56 -15.44
CA ALA A 281 -10.82 -15.31 -15.92
C ALA A 281 -10.02 -14.59 -17.03
N LEU A 282 -10.62 -13.63 -17.75
CA LEU A 282 -9.94 -12.74 -18.69
C LEU A 282 -8.65 -12.09 -18.12
N PHE A 283 -8.61 -11.75 -16.83
CA PHE A 283 -7.46 -11.06 -16.23
C PHE A 283 -6.27 -11.97 -15.91
N TYR A 284 -6.49 -13.29 -15.83
CA TYR A 284 -5.47 -14.27 -15.46
C TYR A 284 -5.37 -15.48 -16.40
N GLY A 285 -6.17 -15.52 -17.48
CA GLY A 285 -6.02 -16.48 -18.56
C GLY A 285 -6.34 -17.92 -18.15
N GLN A 286 -5.46 -18.86 -18.51
CA GLN A 286 -5.64 -20.30 -18.26
C GLN A 286 -5.26 -20.73 -16.84
N ILE A 287 -4.93 -19.79 -15.96
CA ILE A 287 -4.60 -20.09 -14.57
C ILE A 287 -5.88 -20.62 -13.88
N PRO A 288 -5.82 -21.79 -13.21
CA PRO A 288 -7.02 -22.45 -12.67
C PRO A 288 -7.68 -21.69 -11.52
N TYR A 289 -6.93 -20.83 -10.83
CA TYR A 289 -7.40 -19.93 -9.77
C TYR A 289 -6.30 -18.90 -9.41
N LEU A 290 -6.67 -17.81 -8.75
CA LEU A 290 -5.70 -16.87 -8.18
C LEU A 290 -5.60 -17.01 -6.66
N PRO A 291 -4.39 -17.02 -6.08
CA PRO A 291 -4.25 -16.92 -4.64
C PRO A 291 -4.71 -15.54 -4.18
N ILE A 292 -5.49 -15.51 -3.11
CA ILE A 292 -5.95 -14.29 -2.47
C ILE A 292 -5.72 -14.38 -0.96
N TYR A 293 -5.77 -13.25 -0.26
CA TYR A 293 -5.72 -13.25 1.20
C TYR A 293 -6.61 -12.16 1.79
N ALA A 294 -7.03 -12.39 3.02
CA ALA A 294 -7.67 -11.37 3.85
C ALA A 294 -6.86 -11.22 5.15
N ALA A 295 -6.71 -9.99 5.61
CA ALA A 295 -6.08 -9.70 6.88
C ALA A 295 -6.91 -8.71 7.72
N ALA A 296 -6.87 -8.89 9.04
CA ALA A 296 -7.47 -7.96 10.00
C ALA A 296 -6.64 -7.89 11.28
N GLY A 297 -5.98 -6.75 11.51
CA GLY A 297 -5.00 -6.60 12.58
C GLY A 297 -3.90 -7.66 12.48
N VAL A 298 -3.83 -8.55 13.47
CA VAL A 298 -2.80 -9.62 13.55
C VAL A 298 -3.23 -10.94 12.92
N HIS A 299 -4.43 -11.01 12.35
CA HIS A 299 -4.96 -12.23 11.75
C HIS A 299 -4.84 -12.16 10.24
N ILE A 300 -4.37 -13.24 9.63
CA ILE A 300 -4.31 -13.41 8.17
C ILE A 300 -4.82 -14.80 7.80
N GLN A 301 -5.55 -14.89 6.69
CA GLN A 301 -5.98 -16.14 6.10
C GLN A 301 -5.89 -16.05 4.58
N PHE A 302 -5.53 -17.17 3.95
CA PHE A 302 -5.43 -17.27 2.50
C PHE A 302 -6.72 -17.82 1.89
N GLY A 303 -6.83 -17.71 0.58
CA GLY A 303 -7.94 -18.26 -0.19
C GLY A 303 -7.59 -18.35 -1.67
N LEU A 304 -8.57 -18.79 -2.44
CA LEU A 304 -8.53 -18.92 -3.89
C LEU A 304 -9.68 -18.13 -4.51
N LEU A 305 -9.38 -17.39 -5.56
CA LEU A 305 -10.37 -16.84 -6.48
C LEU A 305 -10.48 -17.78 -7.68
N MET A 306 -11.64 -18.42 -7.81
CA MET A 306 -11.94 -19.34 -8.91
C MET A 306 -12.33 -18.58 -10.20
N PRO A 307 -12.24 -19.22 -11.39
CA PRO A 307 -12.55 -18.62 -12.69
C PRO A 307 -13.95 -18.01 -12.80
N HIS A 308 -14.91 -18.56 -12.06
CA HIS A 308 -16.30 -18.07 -11.98
C HIS A 308 -16.51 -17.00 -10.90
N GLY A 309 -15.45 -16.48 -10.30
CA GLY A 309 -15.51 -15.42 -9.28
C GLY A 309 -15.82 -15.89 -7.85
N GLN A 310 -15.92 -17.20 -7.62
CA GLN A 310 -16.09 -17.73 -6.26
C GLN A 310 -14.79 -17.58 -5.48
N VAL A 311 -14.93 -17.20 -4.21
CA VAL A 311 -13.84 -17.15 -3.25
C VAL A 311 -13.92 -18.37 -2.36
N ASP A 312 -12.89 -19.20 -2.39
CA ASP A 312 -12.72 -20.34 -1.47
C ASP A 312 -11.66 -19.97 -0.43
N ARG A 313 -12.05 -19.91 0.84
CA ARG A 313 -11.10 -19.67 1.93
C ARG A 313 -10.32 -20.94 2.20
N VAL A 314 -9.01 -20.81 2.38
CA VAL A 314 -8.09 -21.94 2.50
C VAL A 314 -7.20 -21.77 3.71
N GLY A 315 -6.98 -22.87 4.44
CA GLY A 315 -6.07 -22.84 5.57
C GLY A 315 -6.66 -22.30 6.86
N ARG A 316 -5.88 -22.47 7.91
CA ARG A 316 -6.14 -21.86 9.21
C ARG A 316 -5.92 -20.35 9.17
N ILE A 317 -6.59 -19.67 10.09
CA ILE A 317 -6.28 -18.28 10.44
C ILE A 317 -4.94 -18.27 11.18
N LEU A 318 -3.97 -17.54 10.65
CA LEU A 318 -2.66 -17.33 11.26
C LEU A 318 -2.72 -16.07 12.12
N ASN A 319 -2.21 -16.15 13.35
CA ASN A 319 -2.05 -15.00 14.22
C ASN A 319 -0.57 -14.59 14.25
N VAL A 320 -0.21 -13.53 13.53
CA VAL A 320 1.20 -13.10 13.38
C VAL A 320 1.83 -12.58 14.67
N SER A 321 1.07 -12.38 15.75
CA SER A 321 1.65 -12.15 17.08
C SER A 321 2.29 -13.43 17.65
N LYS A 322 1.94 -14.62 17.15
CA LYS A 322 2.52 -15.90 17.56
C LYS A 322 3.74 -16.25 16.68
N PRO A 323 4.92 -16.55 17.27
CA PRO A 323 6.09 -16.99 16.51
C PRO A 323 5.82 -18.19 15.58
N SER A 324 5.06 -19.19 16.05
CA SER A 324 4.71 -20.36 15.24
C SER A 324 3.97 -20.00 13.96
N ASP A 325 2.99 -19.11 14.07
CA ASP A 325 2.14 -18.73 12.93
C ASP A 325 2.89 -17.83 11.95
N ARG A 326 3.90 -17.07 12.41
CA ARG A 326 4.82 -16.34 11.54
C ARG A 326 5.65 -17.26 10.67
N ILE A 327 6.14 -18.37 11.23
CA ILE A 327 6.86 -19.40 10.47
C ILE A 327 5.94 -19.97 9.38
N TRP A 328 4.70 -20.28 9.74
CA TRP A 328 3.70 -20.77 8.80
C TRP A 328 3.33 -19.75 7.72
N LEU A 329 3.27 -18.47 8.07
CA LEU A 329 3.06 -17.40 7.10
C LEU A 329 4.22 -17.32 6.11
N CYS A 330 5.47 -17.36 6.59
CA CYS A 330 6.65 -17.35 5.74
C CYS A 330 6.64 -18.54 4.78
N GLN A 331 6.31 -19.74 5.28
CA GLN A 331 6.18 -20.94 4.45
C GLN A 331 5.11 -20.77 3.36
N ALA A 332 3.93 -20.28 3.75
CA ALA A 332 2.83 -20.05 2.82
C ALA A 332 3.21 -19.05 1.72
N LEU A 333 3.90 -17.95 2.07
CA LEU A 333 4.33 -16.93 1.12
C LEU A 333 5.38 -17.45 0.14
N VAL A 334 6.34 -18.27 0.60
CA VAL A 334 7.31 -18.94 -0.27
C VAL A 334 6.63 -19.92 -1.22
N ASN A 335 5.60 -20.62 -0.77
CA ASN A 335 4.84 -21.53 -1.63
C ASN A 335 3.96 -20.76 -2.62
N ILE A 336 3.32 -19.66 -2.20
CA ILE A 336 2.60 -18.74 -3.10
C ILE A 336 3.55 -18.23 -4.19
N LEU A 337 4.76 -17.84 -3.83
CA LEU A 337 5.80 -17.46 -4.79
C LEU A 337 6.05 -18.49 -5.87
N LYS A 338 6.31 -19.74 -5.47
CA LYS A 338 6.53 -20.85 -6.42
C LYS A 338 5.32 -21.03 -7.34
N TYR A 339 4.12 -20.90 -6.78
CA TYR A 339 2.89 -20.92 -7.56
C TYR A 339 2.82 -19.76 -8.54
N LEU A 340 3.14 -18.52 -8.12
CA LEU A 340 3.13 -17.35 -9.00
C LEU A 340 4.14 -17.50 -10.14
N THR A 341 5.36 -17.93 -9.85
CA THR A 341 6.37 -18.21 -10.89
C THR A 341 5.86 -19.25 -11.89
N TRP A 342 5.31 -20.37 -11.41
CA TRP A 342 4.66 -21.36 -12.27
C TRP A 342 3.52 -20.75 -13.09
N ALA A 343 2.62 -19.99 -12.46
CA ALA A 343 1.47 -19.39 -13.11
C ALA A 343 1.88 -18.45 -14.25
N VAL A 344 2.98 -17.71 -14.10
CA VAL A 344 3.51 -16.89 -15.20
C VAL A 344 4.04 -17.75 -16.35
N THR A 345 4.67 -18.91 -16.09
CA THR A 345 5.07 -19.83 -17.18
C THR A 345 3.88 -20.42 -17.94
N GLN A 346 2.73 -20.53 -17.27
CA GLN A 346 1.49 -21.00 -17.88
C GLN A 346 0.71 -19.87 -18.56
N ALA A 347 1.06 -18.62 -18.29
CA ALA A 347 0.39 -17.51 -18.93
C ALA A 347 0.70 -17.51 -20.43
N PRO A 348 -0.28 -17.14 -21.29
CA PRO A 348 -0.05 -17.00 -22.71
C PRO A 348 1.13 -16.07 -22.98
N ARG A 349 2.06 -16.49 -23.84
CA ARG A 349 3.23 -15.68 -24.20
C ARG A 349 2.78 -14.34 -24.80
N LEU A 350 3.55 -13.28 -24.54
CA LEU A 350 3.26 -11.90 -24.99
C LEU A 350 3.00 -11.77 -26.51
N THR A 351 3.48 -12.69 -27.33
CA THR A 351 3.20 -12.77 -28.78
C THR A 351 1.73 -13.04 -29.14
N GLU A 352 0.94 -13.55 -28.21
CA GLU A 352 -0.51 -13.77 -28.39
C GLU A 352 -1.36 -12.60 -27.85
N ARG A 353 -0.71 -11.55 -27.34
CA ARG A 353 -1.39 -10.33 -26.88
C ARG A 353 -1.22 -9.24 -27.90
N VAL A 354 -2.33 -8.64 -28.30
CA VAL A 354 -2.32 -7.46 -29.16
C VAL A 354 -1.81 -6.29 -28.32
N GLU A 355 -0.77 -5.62 -28.79
CA GLU A 355 -0.30 -4.38 -28.17
C GLU A 355 -1.44 -3.35 -28.16
N LEU A 356 -1.53 -2.57 -27.08
CA LEU A 356 -2.46 -1.46 -27.04
C LEU A 356 -2.12 -0.53 -28.22
N TYR A 357 -3.10 -0.22 -29.06
CA TYR A 357 -2.96 0.56 -30.30
C TYR A 357 -2.30 -0.14 -31.49
N GLN A 358 -1.95 -1.43 -31.40
CA GLN A 358 -1.57 -2.14 -32.61
C GLN A 358 -2.79 -2.49 -33.47
N PRO A 359 -2.76 -2.19 -34.79
CA PRO A 359 -3.77 -2.66 -35.71
C PRO A 359 -3.79 -4.19 -35.73
N ILE A 360 -4.97 -4.77 -35.46
CA ILE A 360 -5.19 -6.20 -35.70
C ILE A 360 -5.77 -6.32 -37.11
N GLU A 361 -5.07 -7.00 -38.00
CA GLU A 361 -5.67 -7.40 -39.27
C GLU A 361 -6.78 -8.43 -39.00
N ARG A 362 -8.02 -8.08 -39.35
CA ARG A 362 -9.20 -8.92 -39.11
C ARG A 362 -9.68 -9.47 -40.45
N PRO A 363 -9.62 -10.78 -40.68
CA PRO A 363 -10.17 -11.38 -41.89
C PRO A 363 -11.70 -11.21 -41.96
N ASN A 364 -12.26 -11.33 -43.17
CA ASN A 364 -13.70 -11.33 -43.38
C ASN A 364 -14.39 -12.37 -42.47
N ALA A 365 -15.57 -12.02 -41.93
CA ALA A 365 -16.32 -12.80 -40.96
C ALA A 365 -15.65 -12.98 -39.58
N THR A 366 -14.78 -12.04 -39.17
CA THR A 366 -14.24 -12.05 -37.80
C THR A 366 -15.35 -11.82 -36.78
N ARG A 367 -15.46 -12.77 -35.83
CA ARG A 367 -16.39 -12.69 -34.69
C ARG A 367 -15.63 -12.24 -33.44
N ILE A 368 -15.98 -11.06 -32.95
CA ILE A 368 -15.41 -10.47 -31.72
C ILE A 368 -16.40 -10.73 -30.61
N THR A 369 -15.98 -11.51 -29.62
CA THR A 369 -16.80 -11.76 -28.43
C THR A 369 -16.24 -10.93 -27.29
N LEU A 370 -16.95 -9.85 -26.94
CA LEU A 370 -16.61 -9.05 -25.77
C LEU A 370 -17.31 -9.67 -24.56
N ASN A 371 -16.63 -10.61 -23.91
CA ASN A 371 -17.06 -11.28 -22.66
C ASN A 371 -18.13 -12.38 -22.86
N GLY A 372 -18.10 -13.44 -22.04
CA GLY A 372 -18.96 -14.63 -22.18
C GLY A 372 -20.47 -14.37 -22.02
N ASN A 373 -20.84 -13.18 -21.53
CA ASN A 373 -22.23 -12.71 -21.40
C ASN A 373 -22.49 -11.36 -22.10
N ALA A 374 -21.57 -10.84 -22.91
CA ALA A 374 -21.77 -9.57 -23.62
C ALA A 374 -21.37 -9.64 -25.10
N ALA A 375 -21.86 -8.63 -25.81
CA ALA A 375 -21.98 -8.49 -27.26
C ALA A 375 -21.02 -9.34 -28.10
N VAL A 376 -21.61 -10.23 -28.90
CA VAL A 376 -20.96 -10.79 -30.08
C VAL A 376 -21.09 -9.77 -31.21
N LYS A 377 -19.97 -9.22 -31.67
CA LYS A 377 -19.94 -8.41 -32.88
C LYS A 377 -19.32 -9.23 -34.00
N GLU A 378 -20.13 -9.60 -34.96
CA GLU A 378 -19.68 -10.24 -36.18
C GLU A 378 -19.49 -9.17 -37.26
N ILE A 379 -18.27 -9.09 -37.80
CA ILE A 379 -17.97 -8.22 -38.95
C ILE A 379 -17.97 -9.13 -40.18
N SER A 380 -19.15 -9.29 -40.77
CA SER A 380 -19.40 -10.20 -41.90
C SER A 380 -18.77 -9.73 -43.22
N ASN A 381 -18.45 -8.44 -43.34
CA ASN A 381 -17.74 -7.86 -44.48
C ASN A 381 -16.83 -6.71 -44.01
N SER A 382 -15.60 -7.07 -43.61
CA SER A 382 -14.64 -6.12 -43.05
C SER A 382 -14.25 -5.04 -44.05
N ASP A 383 -14.10 -5.39 -45.33
CA ASP A 383 -13.68 -4.47 -46.38
C ASP A 383 -14.73 -3.37 -46.60
N ALA A 384 -16.02 -3.73 -46.66
CA ALA A 384 -17.11 -2.77 -46.75
C ALA A 384 -17.27 -1.94 -45.47
N PHE A 385 -17.10 -2.55 -44.29
CA PHE A 385 -17.18 -1.85 -43.00
C PHE A 385 -16.08 -0.78 -42.88
N TYR A 386 -14.84 -1.11 -43.23
CA TYR A 386 -13.71 -0.17 -43.19
C TYR A 386 -13.81 0.90 -44.29
N ALA A 387 -14.34 0.56 -45.47
CA ALA A 387 -14.63 1.54 -46.52
C ALA A 387 -15.75 2.51 -46.12
N GLN A 388 -16.73 2.07 -45.33
CA GLN A 388 -17.87 2.88 -44.88
C GLN A 388 -17.54 3.76 -43.66
N PHE A 389 -16.74 3.24 -42.72
CA PHE A 389 -16.41 3.97 -41.48
C PHE A 389 -15.20 4.90 -41.59
N GLY A 390 -14.38 4.75 -42.64
CA GLY A 390 -13.24 5.61 -42.92
C GLY A 390 -12.16 5.56 -41.83
N ASN A 391 -10.94 5.17 -42.18
CA ASN A 391 -9.80 5.24 -41.25
C ASN A 391 -9.31 6.69 -41.06
N SER A 392 -10.20 7.69 -41.17
CA SER A 392 -9.80 9.09 -40.97
C SER A 392 -9.53 9.32 -39.49
N PHE A 393 -8.52 10.14 -39.23
CA PHE A 393 -8.15 10.53 -37.87
C PHE A 393 -9.37 11.15 -37.14
N GLU A 394 -10.26 11.85 -37.85
CA GLU A 394 -11.50 12.40 -37.29
C GLU A 394 -12.49 11.31 -36.82
N ALA A 395 -12.64 10.20 -37.54
CA ALA A 395 -13.56 9.12 -37.15
C ALA A 395 -13.09 8.41 -35.87
N ILE A 396 -11.77 8.24 -35.71
CA ILE A 396 -11.15 7.69 -34.49
C ILE A 396 -11.25 8.69 -33.34
N SER A 397 -11.02 9.98 -33.60
CA SER A 397 -11.12 11.07 -32.63
C SER A 397 -12.55 11.22 -32.09
N CYS A 398 -13.58 11.06 -32.92
CA CYS A 398 -14.98 11.07 -32.49
C CYS A 398 -15.31 9.92 -31.52
N VAL A 399 -14.72 8.73 -31.71
CA VAL A 399 -14.93 7.59 -30.79
C VAL A 399 -14.19 7.79 -29.47
N GLU A 400 -13.00 8.42 -29.51
CA GLU A 400 -12.30 8.86 -28.30
C GLU A 400 -13.06 9.95 -27.56
N GLU A 401 -13.60 10.97 -28.23
CA GLU A 401 -14.40 12.01 -27.60
C GLU A 401 -15.69 11.46 -26.97
N VAL A 402 -16.35 10.48 -27.59
CA VAL A 402 -17.51 9.79 -26.98
C VAL A 402 -17.08 8.92 -25.80
N GLY A 403 -15.89 8.31 -25.86
CA GLY A 403 -15.29 7.53 -24.77
C GLY A 403 -14.74 8.38 -23.61
N VAL A 404 -14.36 9.63 -23.87
CA VAL A 404 -13.90 10.63 -22.89
C VAL A 404 -15.09 11.38 -22.29
N ARG A 405 -16.14 11.71 -23.06
CA ARG A 405 -17.39 12.28 -22.55
C ARG A 405 -18.16 11.32 -21.65
N LYS A 406 -18.05 10.00 -21.85
CA LYS A 406 -18.52 8.98 -20.89
C LYS A 406 -17.61 8.79 -19.67
N ARG A 407 -16.39 9.33 -19.67
CA ARG A 407 -15.41 9.25 -18.58
C ARG A 407 -15.17 10.57 -17.84
N GLY A 408 -15.90 11.62 -18.21
CA GLY A 408 -15.76 12.98 -17.66
C GLY A 408 -16.90 13.43 -16.76
N TYR A 409 -17.51 12.54 -15.97
CA TYR A 409 -18.37 12.92 -14.86
C TYR A 409 -17.82 12.29 -13.56
N ASP A 410 -17.62 13.17 -12.57
CA ASP A 410 -17.01 13.02 -11.24
C ASP A 410 -15.47 13.16 -11.22
N GLN A 411 -14.79 14.24 -10.76
CA GLN A 411 -15.14 15.47 -10.04
C GLN A 411 -13.90 16.44 -10.04
N PRO A 412 -13.99 17.67 -9.48
CA PRO A 412 -13.21 18.85 -9.91
C PRO A 412 -11.88 19.08 -9.20
N SER A 413 -10.97 19.76 -9.91
CA SER A 413 -9.87 20.54 -9.34
C SER A 413 -10.38 21.80 -8.65
N THR A 414 -9.76 22.13 -7.52
CA THR A 414 -9.98 23.28 -6.65
C THR A 414 -9.88 24.63 -7.36
N ASN A 415 -11.01 25.32 -7.55
CA ASN A 415 -11.28 26.68 -7.03
C ASN A 415 -12.51 27.31 -7.71
N LYS A 416 -13.44 27.76 -6.84
CA LYS A 416 -14.50 28.77 -7.03
C LYS A 416 -15.88 28.33 -7.58
N LEU A 417 -16.87 28.94 -6.89
CA LEU A 417 -18.33 29.01 -7.10
C LEU A 417 -19.13 27.71 -6.90
N ARG A 418 -19.66 27.56 -5.67
CA ARG A 418 -20.67 26.55 -5.33
C ARG A 418 -22.02 26.92 -5.97
N VAL A 419 -22.54 26.03 -6.81
CA VAL A 419 -23.97 25.96 -7.14
C VAL A 419 -24.68 25.23 -5.98
N PRO A 420 -25.82 25.73 -5.45
CA PRO A 420 -26.55 25.09 -4.35
C PRO A 420 -26.95 23.64 -4.65
N GLN A 421 -26.87 22.76 -3.64
CA GLN A 421 -27.08 21.30 -3.74
C GLN A 421 -28.53 20.86 -4.02
N ASP A 422 -29.41 21.82 -4.17
CA ASP A 422 -30.84 21.70 -4.41
C ASP A 422 -31.23 21.92 -5.89
N LEU A 423 -30.24 22.11 -6.78
CA LEU A 423 -30.48 22.21 -8.21
C LEU A 423 -30.67 20.82 -8.86
N SER A 424 -31.88 20.28 -8.71
CA SER A 424 -32.37 19.15 -9.50
C SER A 424 -32.83 19.67 -10.86
N LEU A 425 -32.40 19.07 -11.99
CA LEU A 425 -32.97 19.32 -13.34
C LEU A 425 -34.40 18.70 -13.46
N GLN A 426 -35.18 18.77 -12.38
CA GLN A 426 -36.56 18.31 -12.30
C GLN A 426 -37.57 19.47 -12.36
N ASP A 427 -37.12 20.71 -12.47
CA ASP A 427 -37.98 21.87 -12.72
C ASP A 427 -38.30 22.00 -14.22
N TRP A 428 -39.08 21.06 -14.74
CA TRP A 428 -39.65 21.13 -16.09
C TRP A 428 -40.81 22.10 -16.03
N ASP A 429 -40.57 23.37 -16.37
CA ASP A 429 -41.66 24.34 -16.53
C ASP A 429 -42.29 24.22 -17.92
N GLU A 430 -43.42 24.91 -18.11
CA GLU A 430 -44.20 24.82 -19.35
C GLU A 430 -43.41 25.23 -20.61
N GLY A 431 -42.32 26.01 -20.46
CA GLY A 431 -41.49 26.43 -21.59
C GLY A 431 -40.39 25.44 -21.97
N THR A 432 -40.27 24.31 -21.27
CA THR A 432 -39.23 23.30 -21.55
C THR A 432 -39.52 22.47 -22.80
N LEU A 433 -40.79 22.28 -23.14
CA LEU A 433 -41.20 21.46 -24.29
C LEU A 433 -41.64 22.35 -25.44
N ASP A 434 -41.48 21.87 -26.67
CA ASP A 434 -42.02 22.54 -27.85
C ASP A 434 -43.56 22.50 -27.88
N ASP A 435 -44.17 23.15 -28.88
CA ASP A 435 -45.63 23.19 -29.07
C ASP A 435 -46.28 21.79 -29.20
N LYS A 436 -45.48 20.75 -29.50
CA LYS A 436 -45.92 19.35 -29.61
C LYS A 436 -45.65 18.54 -28.35
N ARG A 437 -45.23 19.18 -27.26
CA ARG A 437 -44.82 18.56 -25.99
C ARG A 437 -43.64 17.62 -26.15
N GLN A 438 -42.74 17.90 -27.08
CA GLN A 438 -41.52 17.14 -27.29
C GLN A 438 -40.32 17.88 -26.70
N TYR A 439 -39.38 17.09 -26.19
CA TYR A 439 -38.09 17.60 -25.78
C TYR A 439 -37.16 17.64 -26.99
N THR A 440 -36.54 18.79 -27.24
CA THR A 440 -35.67 19.02 -28.40
C THR A 440 -34.30 19.53 -27.96
N SER A 441 -33.39 19.71 -28.91
CA SER A 441 -32.11 20.37 -28.65
C SER A 441 -32.28 21.80 -28.12
N GLU A 442 -33.35 22.49 -28.52
CA GLU A 442 -33.68 23.84 -28.06
C GLU A 442 -34.22 23.82 -26.63
N SER A 443 -34.80 22.71 -26.16
CA SER A 443 -35.18 22.49 -24.76
C SER A 443 -33.97 22.48 -23.82
N ASP A 444 -32.84 21.89 -24.26
CA ASP A 444 -31.59 21.93 -23.52
C ASP A 444 -31.08 23.38 -23.38
N VAL A 445 -31.13 24.15 -24.47
CA VAL A 445 -30.74 25.57 -24.49
C VAL A 445 -31.64 26.41 -23.60
N TYR A 446 -32.95 26.17 -23.63
CA TYR A 446 -33.93 26.80 -22.76
C TYR A 446 -33.60 26.59 -21.28
N GLN A 447 -33.30 25.34 -20.89
CA GLN A 447 -32.99 24.98 -19.51
C GLN A 447 -31.72 25.67 -19.00
N ILE A 448 -30.71 25.86 -19.86
CA ILE A 448 -29.52 26.66 -19.52
C ILE A 448 -29.92 28.12 -19.25
N GLY A 449 -30.81 28.69 -20.05
CA GLY A 449 -31.37 30.03 -19.81
C GLY A 449 -32.10 30.15 -18.47
N VAL A 450 -32.92 29.15 -18.11
CA VAL A 450 -33.60 29.08 -16.80
C VAL A 450 -32.58 29.00 -15.66
N MET A 451 -31.55 28.18 -15.81
CA MET A 451 -30.48 28.05 -14.81
C MET A 451 -29.73 29.36 -14.61
N LEU A 452 -29.40 30.10 -15.68
CA LEU A 452 -28.71 31.40 -15.59
C LEU A 452 -29.51 32.42 -14.77
N LEU A 453 -30.84 32.44 -14.92
CA LEU A 453 -31.71 33.35 -14.17
C LEU A 453 -31.85 32.97 -12.68
N LYS A 454 -31.54 31.73 -12.29
CA LYS A 454 -31.60 31.26 -10.89
C LYS A 454 -30.38 31.70 -10.06
N PHE A 455 -29.33 32.25 -10.66
CA PHE A 455 -28.19 32.79 -9.91
C PHE A 455 -28.51 34.15 -9.28
N LEU A 456 -28.08 34.37 -8.03
CA LEU A 456 -28.46 35.54 -7.21
C LEU A 456 -27.96 36.90 -7.74
N GLU A 457 -27.01 36.92 -8.69
CA GLU A 457 -26.41 38.15 -9.23
C GLU A 457 -26.31 38.10 -10.76
N VAL A 458 -27.42 38.33 -11.47
CA VAL A 458 -27.46 38.37 -12.93
C VAL A 458 -27.27 39.80 -13.43
N SER A 459 -26.19 40.09 -14.15
CA SER A 459 -25.99 41.39 -14.83
C SER A 459 -27.05 41.62 -15.92
N ALA A 460 -27.25 42.87 -16.36
CA ALA A 460 -28.20 43.17 -17.44
C ALA A 460 -27.88 42.38 -18.74
N ALA A 461 -26.59 42.23 -19.06
CA ALA A 461 -26.14 41.45 -20.21
C ALA A 461 -26.42 39.95 -20.03
N SER A 462 -26.17 39.41 -18.83
CA SER A 462 -26.44 38.00 -18.53
C SER A 462 -27.95 37.69 -18.54
N ARG A 463 -28.78 38.64 -18.10
CA ARG A 463 -30.24 38.51 -18.17
C ARG A 463 -30.74 38.54 -19.60
N ALA A 464 -30.25 39.47 -20.42
CA ALA A 464 -30.60 39.54 -21.83
C ALA A 464 -30.20 38.25 -22.59
N PHE A 465 -29.02 37.71 -22.28
CA PHE A 465 -28.58 36.44 -22.86
C PHE A 465 -29.45 35.26 -22.38
N ALA A 466 -29.74 35.17 -21.08
CA ALA A 466 -30.60 34.11 -20.55
C ALA A 466 -32.03 34.17 -21.13
N ASP A 467 -32.60 35.37 -21.30
CA ASP A 467 -33.89 35.55 -21.97
C ASP A 467 -33.84 35.13 -23.44
N LYS A 468 -32.71 35.37 -24.13
CA LYS A 468 -32.46 34.89 -25.50
C LYS A 468 -32.39 33.36 -25.56
N LEU A 469 -31.80 32.68 -24.59
CA LEU A 469 -31.78 31.21 -24.54
C LEU A 469 -33.18 30.63 -24.26
N LYS A 470 -33.96 31.31 -23.42
CA LYS A 470 -35.33 30.91 -23.08
C LYS A 470 -36.36 31.11 -24.19
N SER A 471 -36.01 31.74 -25.31
CA SER A 471 -36.95 31.87 -26.43
C SER A 471 -37.10 30.59 -27.24
N MET A 472 -36.26 29.56 -27.00
CA MET A 472 -36.15 28.35 -27.83
C MET A 472 -35.84 28.63 -29.32
N SER A 473 -35.41 29.85 -29.66
CA SER A 473 -35.17 30.26 -31.05
C SER A 473 -33.69 30.27 -31.44
N VAL A 474 -32.82 29.76 -30.57
CA VAL A 474 -31.37 29.80 -30.72
C VAL A 474 -30.82 28.39 -30.56
N SER A 475 -30.01 27.94 -31.51
CA SER A 475 -29.34 26.64 -31.42
C SER A 475 -28.23 26.67 -30.38
N ALA A 476 -27.78 25.51 -29.90
CA ALA A 476 -26.65 25.45 -28.97
C ALA A 476 -25.35 26.03 -29.56
N ALA A 477 -25.16 25.92 -30.88
CA ALA A 477 -24.01 26.51 -31.57
C ALA A 477 -24.08 28.04 -31.58
N ASP A 478 -25.24 28.60 -31.96
CA ASP A 478 -25.44 30.06 -31.99
C ASP A 478 -25.39 30.67 -30.58
N ALA A 479 -25.82 29.91 -29.56
CA ALA A 479 -25.72 30.32 -28.16
C ALA A 479 -24.25 30.37 -27.68
N ALA A 480 -23.41 29.46 -28.15
CA ALA A 480 -21.99 29.39 -27.78
C ALA A 480 -21.16 30.52 -28.43
N GLU A 481 -21.61 31.06 -29.56
CA GLU A 481 -20.98 32.18 -30.27
C GLU A 481 -21.57 33.55 -29.90
N ASP A 482 -22.47 33.62 -28.91
CA ASP A 482 -23.11 34.87 -28.53
C ASP A 482 -22.09 35.88 -27.98
N THR A 483 -22.30 37.15 -28.34
CA THR A 483 -21.49 38.28 -27.86
C THR A 483 -21.41 38.40 -26.35
N TYR A 484 -22.31 37.76 -25.58
CA TYR A 484 -22.21 37.66 -24.13
C TYR A 484 -20.87 37.05 -23.66
N PHE A 485 -20.25 36.17 -24.45
CA PHE A 485 -18.98 35.53 -24.13
C PHE A 485 -17.74 36.28 -24.66
N LEU A 486 -17.92 37.39 -25.38
CA LEU A 486 -16.86 38.26 -25.91
C LEU A 486 -16.69 39.51 -25.05
#